data_AF-A0A223D178-F1
#
_entry.id   AF-A0A223D178-F1
#
_cell.length_a   1.000
_cell.length_b   1.000
_cell.length_c   1.000
_cell.angle_alpha   90.00
_cell.angle_beta   90.00
_cell.angle_gamma   90.00
#
_symmetry.space_group_name_H-M   'P 1'
#
loop_
_entity.id
_entity.type
_entity.pdbx_description
1 polymer ?
#
loop_
_entity_poly.entity_id
_entity_poly.type
_entity_poly.pdbx_seq_one_letter_code
_entity_poly.pdbx_strand_id
1 'polypeptide(L)'
;MKSLKAWVVAGIIAAFAYGVYSIPLKYLSSDKYLKAPLELIAMGLALGVVVTAAGFAWLRGGVAITSGPYLWTHLLIGAAAGSVWLIGTLTVTGAFRDPATNVAQLIPLVNANTLVAVVLGLIFFQELANGVELGRIVIGGSLIMVGGYILSA
;
A
#
# COMPACT_ATOMS: atom_id res chain seq x y z
N MET A 1 11.03 18.39 23.98
CA MET A 1 10.17 17.60 23.07
C MET A 1 11.05 16.64 22.28
N LYS A 2 10.80 15.33 22.32
CA LYS A 2 11.51 14.37 21.44
C LYS A 2 11.08 14.64 20.00
N SER A 3 12.04 14.78 19.08
CA SER A 3 11.75 14.91 17.66
C SER A 3 11.05 13.65 17.14
N LEU A 4 10.07 13.83 16.25
CA LEU A 4 9.36 12.72 15.62
C LEU A 4 10.35 11.89 14.77
N LYS A 5 10.31 10.56 14.89
CA LYS A 5 11.19 9.68 14.09
C LYS A 5 10.82 9.78 12.61
N ALA A 6 11.82 9.81 11.73
CA ALA A 6 11.61 9.98 10.28
C ALA A 6 10.65 8.92 9.67
N TRP A 7 10.73 7.67 10.11
CA TRP A 7 9.83 6.61 9.63
C TRP A 7 8.37 6.81 10.04
N VAL A 8 8.11 7.50 11.16
CA VAL A 8 6.75 7.85 11.59
C VAL A 8 6.15 8.88 10.63
N VAL A 9 6.95 9.90 10.25
CA VAL A 9 6.54 10.89 9.25
C VAL A 9 6.25 10.21 7.90
N ALA A 10 7.14 9.31 7.45
CA ALA A 10 6.95 8.56 6.22
C ALA A 10 5.66 7.71 6.25
N GLY A 11 5.37 7.05 7.38
CA GLY A 11 4.15 6.27 7.57
C GLY A 11 2.88 7.12 7.49
N ILE A 12 2.87 8.32 8.07
CA ILE A 12 1.73 9.26 8.00
C ILE A 12 1.51 9.72 6.55
N ILE A 13 2.58 10.09 5.85
CA ILE A 13 2.49 10.49 4.44
C ILE A 13 1.95 9.34 3.59
N ALA A 14 2.43 8.12 3.81
CA ALA A 14 1.95 6.93 3.11
C ALA A 14 0.47 6.66 3.38
N ALA A 15 0.03 6.73 4.64
CA ALA A 15 -1.38 6.55 5.00
C ALA A 15 -2.29 7.58 4.32
N PHE A 16 -1.86 8.85 4.24
CA PHE A 16 -2.60 9.87 3.52
C PHE A 16 -2.67 9.59 2.01
N ALA A 17 -1.54 9.24 1.39
CA ALA A 17 -1.50 8.90 -0.04
C ALA A 17 -2.40 7.68 -0.36
N TYR A 18 -2.36 6.64 0.49
CA TYR A 18 -3.23 5.47 0.37
C TYR A 18 -4.72 5.80 0.68
N GLY A 19 -5.00 6.83 1.48
CA GLY A 19 -6.37 7.34 1.60
C GLY A 19 -6.84 7.98 0.31
N VAL A 20 -6.05 8.93 -0.21
CA VAL A 20 -6.42 9.75 -1.37
C VAL A 20 -6.55 8.93 -2.65
N TYR A 21 -5.66 7.96 -2.93
CA TYR A 21 -5.72 7.19 -4.20
C TYR A 21 -7.00 6.35 -4.35
N SER A 22 -7.67 6.00 -3.25
CA SER A 22 -8.91 5.20 -3.29
C SER A 22 -10.05 5.92 -4.01
N ILE A 23 -10.05 7.26 -3.98
CA ILE A 23 -11.08 8.09 -4.61
C ILE A 23 -11.05 8.03 -6.14
N PRO A 24 -9.93 8.37 -6.82
CA PRO A 24 -9.85 8.20 -8.26
C PRO A 24 -9.98 6.72 -8.66
N LEU A 25 -9.53 5.77 -7.82
CA LEU A 25 -9.70 4.35 -8.13
C LEU A 25 -11.16 3.93 -8.21
N LYS A 26 -12.00 4.34 -7.24
CA LYS A 26 -13.46 4.13 -7.30
C LYS A 26 -14.08 4.84 -8.51
N TYR A 27 -13.68 6.09 -8.76
CA TYR A 27 -14.19 6.87 -9.89
C TYR A 27 -13.89 6.23 -11.24
N LEU A 28 -12.70 5.64 -11.39
CA LEU A 28 -12.31 4.94 -12.62
C LEU A 28 -13.07 3.62 -12.80
N SER A 29 -13.24 2.85 -11.73
CA SER A 29 -13.69 1.45 -11.81
C SER A 29 -15.19 1.25 -11.73
N SER A 30 -15.92 2.09 -10.98
CA SER A 30 -17.34 1.88 -10.72
C SER A 30 -18.19 1.97 -11.97
N ASP A 31 -19.18 1.09 -12.08
CA ASP A 31 -20.19 1.10 -13.13
C ASP A 31 -21.06 2.37 -13.10
N LYS A 32 -21.05 3.12 -11.98
CA LYS A 32 -21.71 4.42 -11.83
C LYS A 32 -20.94 5.59 -12.48
N TYR A 33 -19.63 5.43 -12.69
CA TYR A 33 -18.74 6.51 -13.12
C TYR A 33 -18.10 6.17 -14.47
N LEU A 34 -16.77 6.10 -14.57
CA LEU A 34 -16.08 5.92 -15.85
C LEU A 34 -16.11 4.47 -16.36
N LYS A 35 -16.36 3.49 -15.48
CA LYS A 35 -16.42 2.06 -15.83
C LYS A 35 -15.23 1.60 -16.69
N ALA A 36 -14.03 2.08 -16.39
CA ALA A 36 -12.86 1.73 -17.17
C ALA A 36 -12.59 0.21 -17.12
N PRO A 37 -12.09 -0.39 -18.21
CA PRO A 37 -11.57 -1.76 -18.20
C PRO A 37 -10.44 -1.90 -17.17
N LEU A 38 -10.35 -3.07 -16.51
CA LEU A 38 -9.34 -3.29 -15.47
C LEU A 38 -7.91 -3.20 -16.03
N GLU A 39 -7.74 -3.60 -17.28
CA GLU A 39 -6.48 -3.54 -18.02
C GLU A 39 -6.03 -2.08 -18.18
N LEU A 40 -6.95 -1.18 -18.52
CA LEU A 40 -6.66 0.25 -18.67
C LEU A 40 -6.31 0.88 -17.31
N ILE A 41 -7.01 0.50 -16.24
CA ILE A 41 -6.69 0.94 -14.88
C ILE A 41 -5.30 0.43 -14.47
N ALA A 42 -4.99 -0.84 -14.71
CA ALA A 42 -3.69 -1.43 -14.41
C ALA A 42 -2.55 -0.72 -15.15
N MET A 43 -2.73 -0.45 -16.44
CA MET A 43 -1.76 0.31 -17.26
C MET A 43 -1.57 1.74 -16.73
N GLY A 44 -2.66 2.41 -16.36
CA GLY A 44 -2.60 3.76 -15.78
C GLY A 44 -1.86 3.80 -14.44
N LEU A 45 -2.12 2.82 -13.56
CA LEU A 45 -1.40 2.67 -12.29
C LEU A 45 0.09 2.39 -12.52
N ALA A 46 0.43 1.47 -13.44
CA ALA A 46 1.81 1.15 -13.77
C ALA A 46 2.56 2.38 -14.32
N LEU A 47 1.93 3.14 -15.22
CA LEU A 47 2.50 4.39 -15.74
C LEU A 47 2.73 5.41 -14.61
N GLY A 48 1.74 5.60 -13.72
CA GLY A 48 1.87 6.48 -12.56
C GLY A 48 3.07 6.13 -11.69
N VAL A 49 3.25 4.84 -11.37
CA VAL A 49 4.39 4.33 -10.59
C VAL A 49 5.72 4.61 -11.30
N VAL A 50 5.82 4.35 -12.61
CA VAL A 50 7.04 4.61 -13.40
C VAL A 50 7.39 6.11 -13.40
N VAL A 51 6.40 6.98 -13.62
CA VAL A 51 6.60 8.43 -13.63
C VAL A 51 7.03 8.94 -12.25
N THR A 52 6.39 8.48 -11.17
CA THR A 52 6.78 8.84 -9.80
C THR A 52 8.20 8.36 -9.48
N ALA A 53 8.57 7.14 -9.87
CA ALA A 53 9.91 6.60 -9.65
C ALA A 53 10.98 7.40 -10.43
N ALA A 54 10.72 7.76 -11.69
CA ALA A 54 11.61 8.59 -12.50
C ALA A 54 11.79 9.99 -11.89
N GLY A 55 10.70 10.62 -11.44
CA GLY A 55 10.74 11.91 -10.74
C GLY A 55 11.55 11.84 -9.44
N PHE A 56 11.38 10.78 -8.66
CA PHE A 56 12.17 10.55 -7.45
C PHE A 56 13.67 10.36 -7.76
N ALA A 57 14.01 9.57 -8.78
CA ALA A 57 15.39 9.38 -9.21
C ALA A 57 16.03 10.70 -9.69
N TRP A 58 15.28 11.52 -10.43
CA TRP A 58 15.70 12.84 -10.87
C TRP A 58 16.01 13.77 -9.69
N LEU A 59 15.09 13.86 -8.73
CA LEU A 59 15.26 14.69 -7.52
C LEU A 59 16.47 14.27 -6.68
N ARG A 60 16.90 13.02 -6.78
CA ARG A 60 18.11 12.50 -6.11
C ARG A 60 19.39 12.64 -6.92
N GLY A 61 19.37 13.41 -8.01
CA GLY A 61 20.55 13.73 -8.81
C GLY A 61 20.85 12.71 -9.91
N GLY A 62 19.87 11.90 -10.34
CA GLY A 62 20.06 10.92 -11.41
C GLY A 62 21.04 9.82 -11.01
N VAL A 63 20.60 8.92 -10.13
CA VAL A 63 21.42 7.77 -9.75
C VAL A 63 21.63 6.87 -10.97
N ALA A 64 22.85 6.38 -11.19
CA ALA A 64 23.11 5.27 -12.10
C ALA A 64 22.42 4.01 -11.53
N ILE A 65 21.12 3.85 -11.81
CA ILE A 65 20.30 2.71 -11.37
C ILE A 65 20.93 1.38 -11.83
N THR A 66 21.77 1.41 -12.86
CA THR A 66 22.32 0.25 -13.56
C THR A 66 23.66 -0.27 -13.05
N SER A 67 24.31 0.35 -12.06
CA SER A 67 25.68 -0.01 -11.66
C SER A 67 25.85 -0.48 -10.22
N GLY A 68 24.75 -0.60 -9.44
CA GLY A 68 24.81 -1.07 -8.06
C GLY A 68 25.07 -2.58 -7.95
N PRO A 69 25.75 -3.03 -6.87
CA PRO A 69 25.84 -4.46 -6.58
C PRO A 69 24.44 -5.05 -6.42
N TYR A 70 24.25 -6.30 -6.84
CA TYR A 70 22.96 -7.03 -6.75
C TYR A 70 21.79 -6.36 -7.49
N LEU A 71 22.04 -5.57 -8.54
CA LEU A 71 21.02 -4.91 -9.34
C LEU A 71 19.81 -5.82 -9.66
N TRP A 72 20.07 -7.00 -10.21
CA TRP A 72 19.02 -7.94 -10.59
C TRP A 72 18.21 -8.44 -9.38
N THR A 73 18.85 -8.67 -8.24
CA THR A 73 18.15 -9.06 -7.01
C THR A 73 17.22 -7.95 -6.53
N HIS A 74 17.68 -6.69 -6.53
CA HIS A 74 16.83 -5.54 -6.19
C HIS A 74 15.63 -5.42 -7.14
N LEU A 75 15.86 -5.56 -8.44
CA LEU A 75 14.80 -5.49 -9.45
C LEU A 75 13.80 -6.64 -9.31
N LEU A 76 14.26 -7.87 -9.09
CA LEU A 76 13.39 -9.04 -8.95
C LEU A 76 12.54 -8.97 -7.68
N ILE A 77 13.13 -8.61 -6.53
CA ILE A 77 12.38 -8.46 -5.27
C ILE A 77 11.41 -7.28 -5.39
N GLY A 78 11.84 -6.16 -5.99
CA GLY A 78 10.98 -5.00 -6.24
C GLY A 78 9.80 -5.35 -7.16
N ALA A 79 10.04 -6.10 -8.24
CA ALA A 79 9.00 -6.56 -9.16
C ALA A 79 8.02 -7.54 -8.49
N ALA A 80 8.51 -8.43 -7.63
CA ALA A 80 7.67 -9.32 -6.84
C ALA A 80 6.77 -8.52 -5.89
N ALA A 81 7.32 -7.55 -5.16
CA ALA A 81 6.56 -6.67 -4.28
C ALA A 81 5.51 -5.85 -5.04
N GLY A 82 5.90 -5.26 -6.19
CA GLY A 82 5.00 -4.50 -7.05
C GLY A 82 3.86 -5.36 -7.62
N SER A 83 4.15 -6.61 -8.00
CA SER A 83 3.15 -7.57 -8.47
C SER A 83 2.11 -7.90 -7.39
N VAL A 84 2.56 -8.18 -6.17
CA VAL A 84 1.66 -8.45 -5.03
C VAL A 84 0.78 -7.24 -4.73
N TRP A 85 1.35 -6.03 -4.72
CA TRP A 85 0.60 -4.79 -4.54
C TRP A 85 -0.46 -4.58 -5.64
N LEU A 86 -0.09 -4.82 -6.90
CA LEU A 86 -1.01 -4.62 -8.02
C LEU A 86 -2.16 -5.63 -7.99
N ILE A 87 -1.91 -6.89 -7.63
CA ILE A 87 -2.95 -7.91 -7.44
C ILE A 87 -3.97 -7.42 -6.42
N GLY A 88 -3.52 -7.02 -5.22
CA GLY A 88 -4.40 -6.48 -4.19
C GLY A 88 -5.19 -5.25 -4.65
N THR A 89 -4.52 -4.34 -5.37
CA THR A 89 -5.16 -3.14 -5.92
C THR A 89 -6.23 -3.48 -6.95
N LEU A 90 -6.00 -4.45 -7.84
CA LEU A 90 -6.99 -4.88 -8.83
C LEU A 90 -8.17 -5.63 -8.20
N THR A 91 -7.95 -6.39 -7.12
CA THR A 91 -9.05 -6.97 -6.35
C THR A 91 -9.94 -5.90 -5.73
N VAL A 92 -9.34 -4.87 -5.10
CA VAL A 92 -10.08 -3.70 -4.56
C VAL A 92 -10.82 -2.94 -5.67
N THR A 93 -10.17 -2.77 -6.83
CA THR A 93 -10.76 -2.15 -8.01
C THR A 93 -11.96 -2.95 -8.51
N GLY A 94 -11.87 -4.28 -8.50
CA GLY A 94 -12.97 -5.19 -8.80
C GLY A 94 -14.17 -4.98 -7.88
N ALA A 95 -13.93 -4.86 -6.57
CA ALA A 95 -14.99 -4.57 -5.60
C ALA A 95 -15.65 -3.19 -5.81
N PHE A 96 -14.87 -2.18 -6.20
CA PHE A 96 -15.42 -0.85 -6.53
C PHE A 96 -16.24 -0.80 -7.82
N ARG A 97 -16.21 -1.85 -8.67
CA ARG A 97 -17.08 -1.92 -9.85
C ARG A 97 -18.55 -1.90 -9.46
N ASP A 98 -18.90 -2.56 -8.35
CA ASP A 98 -20.25 -2.49 -7.78
C ASP A 98 -20.55 -1.06 -7.26
N PRO A 99 -21.55 -0.36 -7.81
CA PRO A 99 -21.97 0.97 -7.36
C PRO A 99 -22.33 1.05 -5.87
N ALA A 100 -22.75 -0.05 -5.26
CA ALA A 100 -23.12 -0.13 -3.84
C ALA A 100 -21.89 -0.10 -2.91
N THR A 101 -20.71 -0.45 -3.40
CA THR A 101 -19.48 -0.50 -2.59
C THR A 101 -19.06 0.90 -2.15
N ASN A 102 -19.11 1.17 -0.84
CA ASN A 102 -18.67 2.45 -0.26
C ASN A 102 -17.18 2.44 0.06
N VAL A 103 -16.48 3.54 -0.25
CA VAL A 103 -15.05 3.72 0.12
C VAL A 103 -14.87 3.63 1.64
N ALA A 104 -15.78 4.26 2.39
CA ALA A 104 -15.77 4.27 3.85
C ALA A 104 -15.95 2.87 4.46
N GLN A 105 -16.55 1.92 3.74
CA GLN A 105 -16.68 0.53 4.17
C GLN A 105 -15.50 -0.32 3.68
N LEU A 106 -15.12 -0.21 2.41
CA LEU A 106 -14.10 -1.09 1.84
C LEU A 106 -12.68 -0.77 2.33
N ILE A 107 -12.29 0.50 2.41
CA ILE A 107 -10.91 0.88 2.72
C ILE A 107 -10.48 0.47 4.14
N PRO A 108 -11.30 0.64 5.19
CA PRO A 108 -10.93 0.12 6.51
C PRO A 108 -10.72 -1.40 6.53
N LEU A 109 -11.51 -2.17 5.76
CA LEU A 109 -11.30 -3.62 5.61
C LEU A 109 -10.00 -3.93 4.88
N VAL A 110 -9.67 -3.19 3.82
CA VAL A 110 -8.39 -3.36 3.08
C VAL A 110 -7.20 -3.08 4.01
N ASN A 111 -7.30 -2.07 4.88
CA ASN A 111 -6.25 -1.72 5.84
C ASN A 111 -6.03 -2.78 6.94
N ALA A 112 -6.91 -3.78 7.06
CA ALA A 112 -6.65 -4.97 7.89
C ALA A 112 -5.39 -5.74 7.45
N ASN A 113 -4.92 -5.53 6.21
CA ASN A 113 -3.62 -6.02 5.75
C ASN A 113 -2.44 -5.58 6.65
N THR A 114 -2.61 -4.52 7.46
CA THR A 114 -1.63 -4.06 8.46
C THR A 114 -1.30 -5.17 9.45
N LEU A 115 -2.28 -5.95 9.92
CA LEU A 115 -2.00 -7.05 10.85
C LEU A 115 -1.21 -8.16 10.17
N VAL A 116 -1.52 -8.46 8.91
CA VAL A 116 -0.76 -9.43 8.11
C VAL A 116 0.69 -8.96 7.97
N ALA A 117 0.92 -7.70 7.60
CA ALA A 117 2.25 -7.12 7.47
C ALA A 117 3.03 -7.15 8.79
N VAL A 118 2.37 -6.83 9.91
CA VAL A 118 2.93 -6.93 11.26
C VAL A 118 3.37 -8.36 11.58
N VAL A 119 2.49 -9.35 11.40
CA VAL A 119 2.82 -10.75 11.71
C VAL A 119 3.99 -11.24 10.85
N LEU A 120 3.96 -10.95 9.54
CA LEU A 120 5.04 -11.34 8.64
C LEU A 120 6.34 -10.61 8.97
N GLY A 121 6.30 -9.33 9.36
CA GLY A 121 7.47 -8.56 9.79
C GLY A 121 8.12 -9.16 11.04
N LEU A 122 7.32 -9.48 12.05
CA LEU A 122 7.79 -10.15 13.27
C LEU A 122 8.47 -11.49 12.97
N ILE A 123 7.95 -12.26 12.02
CA ILE A 123 8.48 -13.59 11.64
C ILE A 123 9.76 -13.46 10.80
N PHE A 124 9.68 -12.75 9.66
CA PHE A 124 10.77 -12.73 8.68
C PHE A 124 11.96 -11.90 9.14
N PHE A 125 11.73 -10.82 9.88
CA PHE A 125 12.79 -9.94 10.39
C PHE A 125 13.15 -10.22 11.85
N GLN A 126 12.53 -11.25 12.47
CA GLN A 126 12.78 -11.65 13.85
C GLN A 126 12.70 -10.49 14.85
N GLU A 127 11.76 -9.56 14.62
CA GLU A 127 11.71 -8.29 15.37
C GLU A 127 11.43 -8.48 16.86
N LEU A 128 10.87 -9.63 17.26
CA LEU A 128 10.68 -10.00 18.66
C LEU A 128 12.00 -10.14 19.43
N ALA A 129 13.04 -10.66 18.78
CA ALA A 129 14.37 -10.74 19.37
C ALA A 129 15.01 -9.35 19.55
N ASN A 130 14.53 -8.35 18.81
CA ASN A 130 15.02 -6.97 18.83
C ASN A 130 14.30 -6.08 19.86
N GLY A 131 13.55 -6.67 20.80
CA GLY A 131 12.94 -5.96 21.93
C GLY A 131 11.65 -5.21 21.59
N VAL A 132 10.98 -5.61 20.51
CA VAL A 132 9.67 -5.05 20.15
C VAL A 132 8.59 -5.52 21.13
N GLU A 133 7.78 -4.60 21.63
CA GLU A 133 6.67 -4.91 22.56
C GLU A 133 5.50 -5.59 21.82
N LEU A 134 5.57 -6.92 21.68
CA LEU A 134 4.56 -7.75 21.00
C LEU A 134 3.13 -7.43 21.42
N GLY A 135 2.88 -7.26 22.73
CA GLY A 135 1.56 -6.97 23.26
C GLY A 135 0.95 -5.69 22.66
N ARG A 136 1.72 -4.61 22.58
CA ARG A 136 1.23 -3.34 21.97
C ARG A 136 0.96 -3.50 20.49
N ILE A 137 1.81 -4.24 19.78
CA ILE A 137 1.69 -4.44 18.34
C ILE A 137 0.46 -5.28 18.01
N VAL A 138 0.25 -6.39 18.71
CA VAL A 138 -0.91 -7.26 18.50
C VAL A 138 -2.18 -6.53 18.85
N ILE A 139 -2.24 -5.84 20.01
CA ILE A 139 -3.42 -5.06 20.41
C ILE A 139 -3.71 -3.96 19.39
N GLY A 140 -2.70 -3.18 19.00
CA GLY A 140 -2.85 -2.11 18.00
C GLY A 140 -3.34 -2.63 16.65
N GLY A 141 -2.73 -3.71 16.15
CA GLY A 141 -3.12 -4.35 14.89
C GLY A 141 -4.55 -4.94 14.94
N SER A 142 -4.92 -5.59 16.04
CA SER A 142 -6.27 -6.12 16.25
C SER A 142 -7.31 -5.00 16.33
N LEU A 143 -7.01 -3.88 16.98
CA LEU A 143 -7.91 -2.72 17.03
C LEU A 143 -8.16 -2.11 15.64
N ILE A 144 -7.13 -2.06 14.79
CA ILE A 144 -7.29 -1.63 13.38
C ILE A 144 -8.22 -2.59 12.63
N MET A 145 -8.05 -3.90 12.81
CA MET A 145 -8.92 -4.90 12.17
C MET A 145 -10.37 -4.82 12.64
N VAL A 146 -10.58 -4.76 13.96
CA VAL A 146 -11.92 -4.68 14.54
C VAL A 146 -12.60 -3.38 14.14
N GLY A 147 -11.90 -2.24 14.23
CA GLY A 147 -12.42 -0.95 13.78
C GLY A 147 -12.72 -0.97 12.28
N GLY A 148 -11.86 -1.60 11.48
CA GLY A 148 -12.09 -1.82 10.05
C GLY A 148 -13.38 -2.58 9.79
N TYR A 149 -13.53 -3.75 10.40
CA TYR A 149 -14.73 -4.58 10.27
C TYR A 149 -16.01 -3.85 10.71
N ILE A 150 -16.00 -3.15 11.85
CA ILE A 150 -17.15 -2.39 12.35
C ILE A 150 -17.61 -1.31 11.36
N LEU A 151 -16.67 -0.65 10.68
CA LEU A 151 -17.00 0.34 9.65
C LEU A 151 -17.51 -0.29 8.35
N SER A 152 -17.25 -1.58 8.13
CA SER A 152 -17.57 -2.32 6.91
C SER A 152 -18.83 -3.18 7.00
N ALA A 153 -19.24 -3.58 8.22
CA ALA A 153 -20.43 -4.39 8.50
C ALA A 153 -21.70 -3.55 8.53
#